data_AF-A0AA43CBY1-F1
#
_entry.id   AF-A0AA43CBY1-F1
#
_cell.length_a   1.000
_cell.length_b   1.000
_cell.length_c   1.000
_cell.angle_alpha   90.00
_cell.angle_beta   90.00
_cell.angle_gamma   90.00
#
_symmetry.space_group_name_H-M   'P 1'
#
loop_
_entity.id
_entity.type
_entity.pdbx_description
1 polymer ?
#
loop_
_entity_poly.entity_id
_entity_poly.type
_entity_poly.pdbx_seq_one_letter_code
_entity_poly.pdbx_strand_id
1 'polypeptide(L)' 'MKIDRQEYDRIADLINSDDSPVGIDAKKTHVYIIHLLQSIERRLDALEATSKRD' A
#
# COMPACT_ATOMS: atom_id res chain seq x y z
N MET A 1 -11.31 2.74 -6.41
CA MET A 1 -9.89 2.77 -6.02
C MET A 1 -9.04 2.68 -7.28
N LYS A 2 -8.12 3.61 -7.50
CA LYS A 2 -7.18 3.56 -8.62
C LYS A 2 -5.78 3.40 -8.03
N ILE A 3 -5.20 2.22 -8.23
CA ILE A 3 -3.78 1.97 -8.04
C ILE A 3 -3.19 1.88 -9.44
N ASP A 4 -2.06 2.53 -9.69
CA ASP A 4 -1.38 2.37 -10.97
C ASP A 4 -0.67 1.01 -11.01
N ARG A 5 -0.35 0.55 -12.22
CA ARG A 5 0.21 -0.78 -12.43
C ARG A 5 1.59 -0.93 -11.78
N GLN A 6 2.40 0.11 -11.80
CA GLN A 6 3.76 0.06 -11.26
C GLN A 6 3.72 -0.07 -9.72
N GLU A 7 2.83 0.67 -9.07
CA GLU A 7 2.58 0.58 -7.63
C GLU A 7 2.03 -0.78 -7.25
N TYR A 8 1.08 -1.29 -8.03
CA TYR A 8 0.51 -2.62 -7.82
C TYR A 8 1.59 -3.70 -7.87
N ASP A 9 2.39 -3.72 -8.95
CA ASP A 9 3.43 -4.72 -9.17
C ASP A 9 4.49 -4.63 -8.05
N ARG A 10 4.89 -3.42 -7.65
CA ARG A 10 5.85 -3.23 -6.56
C ARG A 10 5.36 -3.81 -5.24
N ILE A 11 4.10 -3.55 -4.87
CA ILE A 11 3.53 -4.08 -3.63
C ILE A 11 3.34 -5.60 -3.76
N ALA A 12 2.90 -6.09 -4.92
CA ALA A 12 2.70 -7.51 -5.18
C ALA A 12 4.01 -8.31 -5.07
N ASP A 13 5.13 -7.75 -5.54
CA ASP A 13 6.46 -8.34 -5.42
C ASP A 13 6.95 -8.30 -3.97
N LEU A 14 6.71 -7.20 -3.25
CA LEU A 14 7.11 -7.06 -1.85
C LEU A 14 6.43 -8.10 -0.95
N ILE A 15 5.16 -8.42 -1.23
CA ILE A 15 4.38 -9.39 -0.45
C ILE A 15 4.44 -10.81 -1.01
N ASN A 16 5.13 -11.02 -2.14
CA ASN A 16 5.21 -12.35 -2.74
C ASN A 16 6.08 -13.25 -1.84
N SER A 17 5.50 -14.35 -1.37
CA SER A 17 6.22 -15.37 -0.61
C SER A 17 5.95 -16.73 -1.24
N ASP A 18 7.01 -17.40 -1.68
CA ASP A 18 6.91 -18.74 -2.26
C ASP A 18 6.53 -19.80 -1.22
N ASP A 19 6.83 -19.53 0.06
CA ASP A 19 6.48 -20.40 1.20
C ASP A 19 5.02 -20.26 1.66
N SER A 20 4.31 -19.22 1.22
CA SER A 20 2.91 -18.98 1.57
C SER A 20 2.12 -18.42 0.38
N PRO A 21 1.80 -19.28 -0.60
CA PRO A 21 1.09 -18.85 -1.80
C PRO A 21 -0.35 -18.45 -1.44
N VAL A 22 -0.63 -17.15 -1.55
CA VAL A 22 -1.99 -16.62 -1.46
C VAL A 22 -2.67 -16.68 -2.82
N GLY A 23 -3.98 -16.98 -2.84
CA GLY A 23 -4.77 -16.97 -4.08
C GLY A 23 -4.76 -15.59 -4.74
N ILE A 24 -4.95 -15.55 -6.07
CA ILE A 24 -4.86 -14.33 -6.89
C ILE A 24 -5.76 -13.19 -6.35
N ASP A 25 -6.99 -13.52 -5.94
CA ASP A 25 -7.94 -12.54 -5.43
C ASP A 25 -7.55 -12.01 -4.03
N ALA A 26 -7.03 -12.90 -3.19
CA ALA A 26 -6.47 -12.51 -1.90
C ALA A 26 -5.25 -11.59 -2.13
N LYS A 27 -4.32 -11.95 -3.01
CA LYS A 27 -3.15 -11.13 -3.36
C LYS A 27 -3.56 -9.72 -3.77
N LYS A 28 -4.53 -9.62 -4.69
CA LYS A 28 -5.07 -8.33 -5.14
C LYS A 28 -5.62 -7.51 -3.97
N THR A 29 -6.40 -8.14 -3.11
CA THR A 29 -6.97 -7.48 -1.92
C THR A 29 -5.88 -6.96 -0.98
N HIS A 30 -4.82 -7.74 -0.74
CA HIS A 30 -3.71 -7.33 0.11
C HIS A 30 -2.98 -6.13 -0.47
N VAL A 31 -2.75 -6.12 -1.79
CA VAL A 31 -2.14 -4.98 -2.49
C VAL A 31 -2.98 -3.71 -2.29
N TYR A 32 -4.30 -3.78 -2.43
CA TYR A 32 -5.17 -2.63 -2.20
C TYR A 32 -5.14 -2.14 -0.76
N ILE A 33 -5.17 -3.05 0.21
CA ILE A 33 -5.10 -2.68 1.64
C ILE A 33 -3.80 -1.94 1.94
N ILE A 34 -2.66 -2.50 1.52
CA ILE A 34 -1.35 -1.90 1.74
C ILE A 34 -1.25 -0.53 1.08
N HIS A 35 -1.73 -0.40 -0.15
CA HIS A 35 -1.75 0.89 -0.85
C HIS A 35 -2.55 1.96 -0.10
N LEU A 36 -3.72 1.59 0.45
CA LEU A 36 -4.55 2.50 1.22
C LEU A 36 -3.87 2.91 2.53
N LEU A 37 -3.27 1.96 3.24
CA LEU A 37 -2.52 2.23 4.46
C LEU A 37 -1.38 3.22 4.21
N GLN A 38 -0.57 2.98 3.18
CA GLN A 38 0.49 3.92 2.77
C GLN A 38 -0.06 5.30 2.39
N SER A 39 -1.22 5.36 1.74
CA SER A 39 -1.86 6.64 1.43
C SER A 39 -2.36 7.37 2.67
N ILE A 40 -2.81 6.65 3.69
CA ILE A 40 -3.22 7.22 4.98
C ILE A 40 -1.99 7.75 5.69
N GLU A 41 -0.92 6.96 5.81
CA GLU A 41 0.34 7.39 6.44
C GLU A 41 0.89 8.66 5.79
N ARG A 42 1.01 8.72 4.46
CA ARG A 42 1.46 9.93 3.74
C ARG A 42 0.62 11.17 4.05
N ARG A 43 -0.69 10.99 4.24
CA ARG A 43 -1.61 12.09 4.58
C ARG A 43 -1.42 12.52 6.03
N LEU A 44 -1.20 11.58 6.95
CA LEU A 44 -0.90 11.88 8.35
C LEU A 44 0.43 12.62 8.47
N ASP A 45 1.49 12.15 7.80
CA ASP A 45 2.79 12.81 7.77
C ASP A 45 2.70 14.27 7.29
N ALA A 46 1.90 14.52 6.25
CA ALA A 46 1.68 15.87 5.73
C ALA A 46 0.93 16.78 6.71
N LEU A 47 -0.05 16.24 7.43
CA LEU A 47 -0.79 16.97 8.48
C LEU A 47 0.13 17.28 9.67
N GLU A 48 0.91 16.30 10.13
CA GLU A 48 1.85 16.46 11.23
C GLU A 48 2.97 17.46 10.89
N ALA A 49 3.48 17.43 9.65
CA ALA A 49 4.49 18.39 9.19
C ALA A 49 3.95 19.83 9.13
N THR A 50 2.64 19.99 8.91
CA THR A 50 1.98 21.30 8.94
C THR A 50 1.75 21.75 10.38
N SER A 51 1.28 20.86 11.26
CA SER A 51 1.04 21.15 12.68
C SER A 51 2.32 21.47 13.48
N LYS A 52 3.50 21.05 13.03
CA LYS A 52 4.80 21.37 13.67
C LYS A 52 5.35 22.75 13.28
N ARG A 53 4.69 23.50 12.39
CA ARG A 53 5.12 24.82 11.92
C ARG A 53 4.41 26.00 12.60
N ASP A 54 3.43 25.73 13.46
CA ASP A 54 2.72 26.71 14.30
C ASP A 54 3.21 26.64 15.76
#